data_AF-A0A7S1D715-F1
#
_entry.id   AF-A0A7S1D715-F1
#
_cell.length_a   1.000
_cell.length_b   1.000
_cell.length_c   1.000
_cell.angle_alpha   90.00
_cell.angle_beta   90.00
_cell.angle_gamma   90.00
#
_symmetry.space_group_name_H-M   'P 1'
#
loop_
_entity.id
_entity.type
_entity.pdbx_description
1 polymer ?
#
loop_
_entity_poly.entity_id
_entity_poly.type
_entity_poly.pdbx_seq_one_letter_code
_entity_poly.pdbx_strand_id
1 'polypeptide(L)'
;MARQAEQNRGVAQWVENKAIEERKATLNAVNKISTEERLTELYRQSVNSSGVRIVPGDKLGIHHRVANYWQEKPFNVLAAMGVPAVAWIFYGRSGQAHLQTQMKVMHTRVMGQFSVIAMLLGLMGFKEYMDRNGKFITEEDANTRVIEMHQVREQLKLRLQHEKDVQDANAQELAIAHAADVAAGRVSTINKHKKPHSKKPDSKNHKNKKNKETTITAHANATTDAISA
;
A
#
# COMPACT_ATOMS: atom_id res chain seq x y z
N MET A 1 61.53 7.01 -35.19
CA MET A 1 60.43 7.97 -34.95
C MET A 1 59.02 7.41 -35.21
N ALA A 2 58.81 6.48 -36.15
CA ALA A 2 57.46 5.94 -36.45
C ALA A 2 56.76 5.21 -35.29
N ARG A 3 57.48 4.39 -34.50
CA ARG A 3 56.88 3.63 -33.35
C ARG A 3 56.36 4.51 -32.21
N GLN A 4 56.93 5.70 -32.03
CA GLN A 4 56.55 6.63 -30.97
C GLN A 4 55.23 7.37 -31.32
N ALA A 5 54.98 7.56 -32.62
CA ALA A 5 53.72 8.13 -33.11
C ALA A 5 52.54 7.16 -32.94
N GLU A 6 52.76 5.85 -33.06
CA GLU A 6 51.71 4.84 -32.85
C GLU A 6 51.35 4.69 -31.37
N GLN A 7 52.33 4.70 -30.46
CA GLN A 7 52.07 4.69 -29.02
C GLN A 7 51.27 5.91 -28.57
N ASN A 8 51.59 7.10 -29.08
CA ASN A 8 50.85 8.33 -28.75
C ASN A 8 49.38 8.29 -29.25
N ARG A 9 49.10 7.62 -30.37
CA ARG A 9 47.73 7.44 -30.88
C ARG A 9 46.91 6.49 -30.00
N GLY A 10 47.50 5.40 -29.52
CA GLY A 10 46.83 4.47 -28.61
C GLY A 10 46.47 5.12 -27.27
N VAL A 11 47.37 5.94 -26.73
CA VAL A 11 47.12 6.70 -25.49
C VAL A 11 46.02 7.74 -25.72
N ALA A 12 46.03 8.47 -26.84
CA ALA A 12 44.97 9.43 -27.17
C ALA A 12 43.58 8.76 -27.27
N GLN A 13 43.48 7.61 -27.94
CA GLN A 13 42.22 6.86 -28.04
C GLN A 13 41.75 6.30 -26.68
N TRP A 14 42.67 5.87 -25.81
CA TRP A 14 42.33 5.42 -24.46
C TRP A 14 41.75 6.57 -23.62
N VAL A 15 42.33 7.76 -23.70
CA VAL A 15 41.82 8.96 -23.01
C VAL A 15 40.44 9.34 -23.54
N GLU A 16 40.23 9.34 -24.86
CA GLU A 16 38.91 9.62 -25.47
C GLU A 16 37.85 8.61 -25.03
N ASN A 17 38.17 7.31 -25.04
CA ASN A 17 37.26 6.26 -24.61
C ASN A 17 36.89 6.40 -23.12
N LYS A 18 37.86 6.72 -22.27
CA LYS A 18 37.63 6.94 -20.83
C LYS A 18 36.71 8.14 -20.58
N ALA A 19 36.92 9.24 -21.30
CA ALA A 19 36.04 10.41 -21.21
C ALA A 19 34.60 10.11 -21.69
N ILE A 20 34.44 9.27 -22.72
CA ILE A 20 33.14 8.83 -23.21
C ILE A 20 32.44 7.94 -22.17
N GLU A 21 33.16 7.04 -21.48
CA GLU A 21 32.59 6.22 -20.41
C GLU A 21 32.14 7.05 -19.20
N GLU A 22 32.96 8.00 -18.75
CA GLU A 22 32.60 8.90 -17.65
C GLU A 22 31.35 9.74 -18.00
N ARG A 23 31.25 10.21 -19.25
CA ARG A 23 30.06 10.92 -19.73
C ARG A 23 28.81 10.03 -19.78
N LYS A 24 28.94 8.76 -20.15
CA LYS A 24 27.82 7.81 -20.11
C LYS A 24 27.40 7.47 -18.68
N ALA A 25 28.36 7.31 -17.77
CA ALA A 25 28.10 7.03 -16.35
C ALA A 25 27.34 8.19 -15.69
N THR A 26 27.76 9.44 -15.96
CA THR A 26 27.08 10.65 -15.45
C THR A 26 25.66 10.79 -16.00
N LEU A 27 25.45 10.58 -17.30
CA LEU A 27 24.10 10.61 -17.91
C LEU A 27 23.17 9.55 -17.30
N ASN A 28 23.69 8.34 -17.06
CA ASN A 28 22.92 7.27 -16.42
C ASN A 28 22.58 7.61 -14.96
N ALA A 29 23.50 8.22 -14.21
CA ALA A 29 23.24 8.68 -12.85
C ALA A 29 22.16 9.76 -12.81
N VAL A 30 22.22 10.75 -13.71
CA VAL A 30 21.23 11.82 -13.82
C VAL A 30 19.84 11.26 -14.16
N ASN A 31 19.74 10.34 -15.12
CA ASN A 31 18.48 9.68 -15.45
C ASN A 31 17.92 8.85 -14.28
N LYS A 32 18.78 8.23 -13.48
CA LYS A 32 18.36 7.49 -12.28
C LYS A 32 17.79 8.43 -11.22
N ILE A 33 18.44 9.56 -10.97
CA ILE A 33 17.98 10.57 -10.01
C ILE A 33 16.62 11.14 -10.44
N SER A 34 16.46 11.53 -11.71
CA SER A 34 15.18 12.07 -12.20
C SER A 34 14.04 11.04 -12.15
N THR A 35 14.35 9.76 -12.34
CA THR A 35 13.37 8.68 -12.20
C THR A 35 12.91 8.50 -10.75
N GLU A 36 13.84 8.58 -9.78
CA GLU A 36 13.53 8.50 -8.35
C GLU A 36 12.70 9.70 -7.86
N GLU A 37 13.02 10.90 -8.33
CA GLU A 37 12.23 12.11 -8.05
C GLU A 37 10.79 11.97 -8.58
N ARG A 38 10.63 11.48 -9.82
CA ARG A 38 9.31 11.26 -10.42
C ARG A 38 8.52 10.17 -9.70
N LEU A 39 9.17 9.09 -9.26
CA LEU A 39 8.54 8.05 -8.44
C LEU A 39 8.07 8.60 -7.10
N THR A 40 8.87 9.47 -6.48
CA THR A 40 8.53 10.14 -5.22
C THR A 40 7.34 11.06 -5.39
N GLU A 41 7.27 11.82 -6.49
CA GLU A 41 6.13 12.69 -6.78
C GLU A 41 4.86 11.89 -7.08
N LEU A 42 4.94 10.82 -7.88
CA LEU A 42 3.82 9.91 -8.12
C LEU A 42 3.32 9.26 -6.82
N TYR A 43 4.25 8.95 -5.91
CA TYR A 43 3.93 8.40 -4.60
C TYR A 43 3.21 9.45 -3.73
N ARG A 44 3.71 10.68 -3.67
CA ARG A 44 3.03 11.81 -3.00
C ARG A 44 1.64 12.05 -3.60
N GLN A 45 1.52 11.97 -4.92
CA GLN A 45 0.26 12.13 -5.63
C GLN A 45 -0.72 10.98 -5.34
N SER A 46 -0.24 9.74 -5.22
CA SER A 46 -1.05 8.58 -4.84
C SER A 46 -1.53 8.65 -3.39
N VAL A 47 -0.70 9.17 -2.48
CA VAL A 47 -1.08 9.39 -1.09
C VAL A 47 -2.15 10.50 -1.02
N ASN A 48 -1.96 11.59 -1.76
CA ASN A 48 -2.95 12.67 -1.84
C ASN A 48 -4.27 12.24 -2.52
N SER A 49 -4.21 11.38 -3.53
CA SER A 49 -5.40 10.90 -4.26
C SER A 49 -6.17 9.82 -3.50
N SER A 50 -5.59 9.21 -2.46
CA SER A 50 -6.25 8.23 -1.59
C SER A 50 -7.35 8.82 -0.69
N GLY A 51 -7.67 10.12 -0.83
CA GLY A 51 -8.78 10.76 -0.11
C GLY A 51 -8.46 11.10 1.34
N VAL A 52 -7.18 11.15 1.69
CA VAL A 52 -6.69 11.47 3.03
C VAL A 52 -6.34 12.95 3.09
N ARG A 53 -7.08 13.73 3.91
CA ARG A 53 -6.84 15.16 4.07
C ARG A 53 -5.82 15.36 5.20
N ILE A 54 -4.59 15.68 4.81
CA ILE A 54 -3.50 15.96 5.74
C ILE A 54 -3.70 17.38 6.30
N VAL A 55 -3.97 17.47 7.60
CA VAL A 55 -4.13 18.77 8.28
C VAL A 55 -2.77 19.17 8.86
N PRO A 56 -2.24 20.37 8.52
CA PRO A 56 -0.97 20.83 9.06
C PRO A 56 -1.07 21.14 10.55
N GLY A 57 -0.26 20.44 11.35
CA GLY A 57 -0.19 20.66 12.79
C GLY A 57 0.21 19.43 13.63
N ASP A 58 1.18 19.66 14.52
CA ASP A 58 1.78 18.69 15.46
C ASP A 58 0.81 18.08 16.49
N LYS A 59 -0.43 18.60 16.58
CA LYS A 59 -1.44 18.10 17.50
C LYS A 59 -2.78 18.03 16.80
N LEU A 60 -3.20 16.80 16.53
CA LEU A 60 -4.53 16.46 16.06
C LEU A 60 -5.56 16.99 17.08
N GLY A 61 -6.22 18.11 16.75
CA GLY A 61 -7.23 18.73 17.61
C GLY A 61 -8.26 17.70 18.06
N ILE A 62 -8.78 17.84 19.28
CA ILE A 62 -9.69 16.87 19.91
C ILE A 62 -10.86 16.49 18.97
N HIS A 63 -11.35 17.46 18.19
CA HIS A 63 -12.40 17.26 17.19
C HIS A 63 -12.05 16.23 16.09
N HIS A 64 -10.79 16.16 15.65
CA HIS A 64 -10.34 15.18 14.66
C HIS A 64 -10.15 13.79 15.27
N ARG A 65 -9.71 13.69 16.53
CA ARG A 65 -9.66 12.41 17.27
C ARG A 65 -11.06 11.84 17.44
N VAL A 66 -12.04 12.68 17.78
CA VAL A 66 -13.44 12.27 17.89
C VAL A 66 -13.99 11.81 16.54
N ALA A 67 -13.68 12.52 15.44
CA ALA A 67 -14.09 12.10 14.10
C ALA A 67 -13.52 10.72 13.71
N ASN A 68 -12.22 10.49 13.97
CA ASN A 68 -11.60 9.17 13.71
C ASN A 68 -12.18 8.08 14.60
N TYR A 69 -12.42 8.36 15.89
CA TYR A 69 -13.04 7.41 16.81
C TYR A 69 -14.47 7.04 16.39
N TRP A 70 -15.22 8.01 15.87
CA TRP A 70 -16.54 7.78 15.29
C TRP A 70 -16.47 6.86 14.06
N GLN A 71 -15.45 7.01 13.21
CA GLN A 71 -15.27 6.18 12.02
C GLN A 71 -14.99 4.71 12.37
N GLU A 72 -14.15 4.48 13.39
CA GLU A 72 -13.71 3.13 13.74
C GLU A 72 -14.78 2.34 14.52
N LYS A 73 -15.57 3.03 15.36
CA LYS A 73 -16.59 2.37 16.19
C LYS A 73 -17.89 3.17 16.26
N PRO A 74 -18.66 3.25 15.16
CA PRO A 74 -19.88 4.05 15.12
C PRO A 74 -20.90 3.58 16.15
N PHE A 75 -21.04 2.27 16.37
CA PHE A 75 -21.97 1.70 17.36
C PHE A 75 -21.60 2.04 18.81
N ASN A 76 -20.32 2.11 19.15
CA ASN A 76 -19.91 2.44 20.52
C ASN A 76 -20.16 3.90 20.83
N VAL A 77 -19.88 4.80 19.88
CA VAL A 77 -20.18 6.22 20.05
C VAL A 77 -21.68 6.45 20.10
N LEU A 78 -22.44 5.72 19.29
CA LEU A 78 -23.89 5.72 19.32
C LEU A 78 -24.44 5.31 20.68
N ALA A 79 -23.94 4.20 21.25
CA ALA A 79 -24.36 3.74 22.55
C ALA A 79 -23.99 4.74 23.64
N ALA A 80 -22.77 5.29 23.58
CA ALA A 80 -22.27 6.26 24.55
C ALA A 80 -23.07 7.57 24.58
N MET A 81 -23.57 8.04 23.44
CA MET A 81 -24.38 9.27 23.34
C MET A 81 -25.89 8.98 23.47
N GLY A 82 -26.35 7.87 22.91
CA GLY A 82 -27.75 7.49 22.83
C GLY A 82 -28.32 7.04 24.17
N VAL A 83 -27.56 6.27 24.97
CA VAL A 83 -28.03 5.82 26.29
C VAL A 83 -28.28 7.00 27.23
N PRO A 84 -27.35 7.97 27.40
CA PRO A 84 -27.63 9.17 28.18
C PRO A 84 -28.77 10.02 27.62
N ALA A 85 -28.90 10.16 26.30
CA ALA A 85 -29.99 10.92 25.70
C ALA A 85 -31.36 10.31 26.02
N VAL A 86 -31.52 8.99 25.86
CA VAL A 86 -32.77 8.29 26.18
C VAL A 86 -33.03 8.33 27.70
N ALA A 87 -31.99 8.14 28.52
CA ALA A 87 -32.11 8.25 29.97
C ALA A 87 -32.53 9.64 30.43
N TRP A 88 -31.99 10.70 29.81
CA TRP A 88 -32.34 12.09 30.09
C TRP A 88 -33.80 12.40 29.78
N ILE A 89 -34.30 11.93 28.63
CA ILE A 89 -35.71 12.06 28.23
C ILE A 89 -36.62 11.33 29.24
N PHE A 90 -36.22 10.14 29.67
CA PHE A 90 -37.00 9.36 30.63
C PHE A 90 -37.05 10.03 32.01
N TYR A 91 -35.90 10.53 32.49
CA TYR A 91 -35.79 11.19 33.79
C TYR A 91 -36.57 12.52 33.82
N GLY A 92 -36.48 13.33 32.76
CA GLY A 92 -37.22 14.60 32.67
C GLY A 92 -38.74 14.43 32.69
N ARG A 93 -39.27 13.29 32.22
CA ARG A 93 -40.71 13.00 32.23
C ARG A 93 -41.19 12.39 33.55
N SER A 94 -40.29 11.84 34.37
CA SER A 94 -40.60 11.25 35.68
C SER A 94 -41.26 12.25 36.65
N GLY A 95 -40.87 13.54 36.58
CA GLY A 95 -41.33 14.57 37.52
C GLY A 95 -42.79 15.02 37.42
N GLN A 96 -43.54 14.68 36.36
CA GLN A 96 -44.95 15.06 36.22
C GLN A 96 -45.90 13.92 36.60
N ALA A 97 -46.16 13.75 37.89
CA ALA A 97 -46.95 12.64 38.46
C ALA A 97 -48.48 12.79 38.36
N HIS A 98 -49.00 13.93 37.88
CA HIS A 98 -50.44 14.23 37.98
C HIS A 98 -51.30 13.77 36.77
N LEU A 99 -50.71 13.34 35.64
CA LEU A 99 -51.50 12.86 34.49
C LEU A 99 -51.33 11.36 34.23
N GLN A 100 -52.48 10.67 34.23
CA GLN A 100 -52.79 9.32 33.77
C GLN A 100 -51.61 8.58 33.11
N THR A 101 -50.92 7.76 33.92
CA THR A 101 -49.75 6.95 33.56
C THR A 101 -49.94 6.14 32.27
N GLN A 102 -51.16 5.71 31.97
CA GLN A 102 -51.48 4.93 30.76
C GLN A 102 -51.31 5.73 29.46
N MET A 103 -51.70 7.02 29.44
CA MET A 103 -51.53 7.89 28.26
C MET A 103 -50.06 8.31 28.07
N LYS A 104 -49.32 8.38 29.19
CA LYS A 104 -47.88 8.69 29.24
C LYS A 104 -47.02 7.57 28.65
N VAL A 105 -47.39 6.30 28.88
CA VAL A 105 -46.68 5.14 28.33
C VAL A 105 -46.82 5.06 26.80
N MET A 106 -47.97 5.44 26.25
CA MET A 106 -48.16 5.42 24.79
C MET A 106 -47.29 6.48 24.09
N HIS A 107 -47.24 7.70 24.64
CA HIS A 107 -46.42 8.78 24.07
C HIS A 107 -44.91 8.56 24.24
N THR A 108 -44.48 7.89 25.33
CA THR A 108 -43.06 7.59 25.54
C THR A 108 -42.54 6.55 24.55
N ARG A 109 -43.37 5.60 24.10
CA ARG A 109 -42.98 4.66 23.03
C ARG A 109 -42.72 5.37 21.70
N VAL A 110 -43.62 6.26 21.28
CA VAL A 110 -43.46 7.04 20.04
C VAL A 110 -42.24 7.95 20.12
N MET A 111 -42.00 8.58 21.28
CA MET A 111 -40.81 9.41 21.49
C MET A 111 -39.52 8.59 21.50
N GLY A 112 -39.54 7.38 22.05
CA GLY A 112 -38.42 6.44 21.98
C GLY A 112 -38.10 6.03 20.54
N GLN A 113 -39.12 5.68 19.77
CA GLN A 113 -38.97 5.36 18.34
C GLN A 113 -38.43 6.55 17.55
N PHE A 114 -38.96 7.74 17.78
CA PHE A 114 -38.48 8.96 17.13
C PHE A 114 -37.01 9.25 17.47
N SER A 115 -36.61 9.07 18.74
CA SER A 115 -35.22 9.23 19.17
C SER A 115 -34.28 8.27 18.45
N VAL A 116 -34.66 7.00 18.33
CA VAL A 116 -33.85 5.99 17.62
C VAL A 116 -33.75 6.34 16.13
N ILE A 117 -34.85 6.74 15.48
CA ILE A 117 -34.85 7.10 14.05
C ILE A 117 -34.00 8.35 13.79
N ALA A 118 -34.16 9.40 14.59
CA ALA A 118 -33.36 10.63 14.47
C ALA A 118 -31.86 10.33 14.64
N MET A 119 -31.53 9.42 15.57
CA MET A 119 -30.17 8.97 15.82
C MET A 119 -29.59 8.16 14.65
N LEU A 120 -30.37 7.27 14.03
CA LEU A 120 -29.97 6.53 12.83
C LEU A 120 -29.78 7.45 11.61
N LEU A 121 -30.67 8.41 11.40
CA LEU A 121 -30.56 9.41 10.33
C LEU A 121 -29.31 10.28 10.51
N GLY A 122 -29.04 10.72 11.74
CA GLY A 122 -27.82 11.45 12.09
C GLY A 122 -26.56 10.65 11.76
N LEU A 123 -26.55 9.34 12.07
CA LEU A 123 -25.44 8.46 11.72
C LEU A 123 -25.24 8.33 10.21
N MET A 124 -26.32 8.13 9.44
CA MET A 124 -26.22 8.04 7.98
C MET A 124 -25.72 9.35 7.36
N GLY A 125 -26.27 10.49 7.80
CA GLY A 125 -25.83 11.80 7.33
C GLY A 125 -24.38 12.09 7.71
N PHE A 126 -23.97 11.75 8.93
CA PHE A 126 -22.59 11.91 9.37
C PHE A 126 -21.64 10.95 8.66
N LYS A 127 -22.06 9.71 8.40
CA LYS A 127 -21.29 8.75 7.62
C LYS A 127 -21.03 9.29 6.22
N GLU A 128 -22.04 9.80 5.53
CA GLU A 128 -21.87 10.36 4.19
C GLU A 128 -21.06 11.65 4.20
N TYR A 129 -21.22 12.49 5.21
CA TYR A 129 -20.34 13.65 5.42
C TYR A 129 -18.87 13.22 5.58
N MET A 130 -18.58 12.19 6.36
CA MET A 130 -17.21 11.70 6.52
C MET A 130 -16.69 10.97 5.28
N ASP A 131 -17.55 10.25 4.56
CA ASP A 131 -17.17 9.58 3.31
C ASP A 131 -16.78 10.60 2.23
N ARG A 132 -17.45 11.76 2.20
CA ARG A 132 -17.14 12.88 1.30
C ARG A 132 -15.91 13.69 1.74
N ASN A 133 -15.67 13.82 3.05
CA ASN A 133 -14.56 14.63 3.57
C ASN A 133 -13.26 13.85 3.80
N GLY A 134 -13.29 12.51 3.76
CA GLY A 134 -12.13 11.65 3.93
C GLY A 134 -11.70 11.46 5.40
N LYS A 135 -10.83 10.46 5.65
CA LYS A 135 -10.25 10.21 6.98
C LYS A 135 -9.26 11.33 7.31
N PHE A 136 -9.42 11.99 8.45
CA PHE A 136 -8.46 12.98 8.94
C PHE A 136 -7.23 12.25 9.50
N ILE A 137 -6.20 12.09 8.69
CA ILE A 137 -4.93 11.52 9.14
C ILE A 137 -4.01 12.68 9.51
N THR A 138 -3.43 12.60 10.70
CA THR A 138 -2.45 13.55 11.20
C THR A 138 -1.20 13.50 10.32
N GLU A 139 -0.50 14.62 10.16
CA GLU A 139 0.81 14.64 9.47
C GLU A 139 1.77 13.59 10.03
N GLU A 140 1.76 13.35 11.34
CA GLU A 140 2.58 12.33 11.99
C GLU A 140 2.25 10.89 11.54
N ASP A 141 0.96 10.54 11.41
CA ASP A 141 0.53 9.20 10.98
C ASP A 141 0.74 9.03 9.46
N ALA A 142 0.59 10.10 8.68
CA ALA A 142 0.97 10.12 7.27
C ALA A 142 2.49 9.94 7.12
N ASN A 143 3.30 10.64 7.92
CA ASN A 143 4.76 10.56 7.85
C ASN A 143 5.26 9.19 8.34
N THR A 144 4.63 8.62 9.37
CA THR A 144 4.93 7.26 9.87
C THR A 144 4.67 6.22 8.79
N ARG A 145 3.52 6.28 8.10
CA ARG A 145 3.23 5.37 6.98
C ARG A 145 4.18 5.54 5.80
N VAL A 146 4.58 6.78 5.50
CA VAL A 146 5.58 7.06 4.47
C VAL A 146 6.92 6.43 4.87
N ILE A 147 7.34 6.57 6.14
CA ILE A 147 8.57 5.94 6.67
C ILE A 147 8.47 4.42 6.59
N GLU A 148 7.36 3.81 6.99
CA GLU A 148 7.13 2.37 6.90
C GLU A 148 7.21 1.88 5.46
N MET A 149 6.56 2.58 4.52
CA MET A 149 6.62 2.21 3.11
C MET A 149 8.02 2.40 2.51
N HIS A 150 8.79 3.40 2.95
CA HIS A 150 10.20 3.52 2.59
C HIS A 150 11.02 2.33 3.09
N GLN A 151 10.81 1.88 4.32
CA GLN A 151 11.48 0.70 4.87
C GLN A 151 11.13 -0.57 4.08
N VAL A 152 9.85 -0.77 3.75
CA VAL A 152 9.41 -1.90 2.91
C VAL A 152 10.06 -1.85 1.52
N ARG A 153 10.15 -0.65 0.92
CA ARG A 153 10.82 -0.48 -0.38
C ARG A 153 12.30 -0.84 -0.31
N GLU A 154 13.02 -0.40 0.70
CA GLU A 154 14.44 -0.73 0.87
C GLU A 154 14.65 -2.22 1.14
N GLN A 155 13.79 -2.87 1.93
CA GLN A 155 13.82 -4.32 2.10
C GLN A 155 13.60 -5.07 0.78
N LEU A 156 12.66 -4.62 -0.06
CA LEU A 156 12.42 -5.21 -1.38
C LEU A 156 13.61 -5.03 -2.33
N LYS A 157 14.24 -3.85 -2.32
CA LYS A 157 15.45 -3.59 -3.11
C LYS A 157 16.60 -4.52 -2.69
N LEU A 158 16.81 -4.72 -1.39
CA LEU A 158 17.83 -5.63 -0.87
C LEU A 158 17.58 -7.07 -1.32
N ARG A 159 16.33 -7.55 -1.25
CA ARG A 159 15.98 -8.90 -1.74
C ARG A 159 16.23 -9.04 -3.25
N LEU A 160 15.84 -8.06 -4.04
CA LEU A 160 16.08 -8.04 -5.49
C LEU A 160 17.56 -8.01 -5.84
N GLN A 161 18.39 -7.30 -5.07
CA GLN A 161 19.84 -7.31 -5.25
C GLN A 161 20.42 -8.69 -4.94
N HIS A 162 20.01 -9.28 -3.82
CA HIS A 162 20.44 -10.63 -3.46
C HIS A 162 20.04 -11.68 -4.50
N GLU A 163 18.82 -11.61 -5.02
CA GLU A 163 18.35 -12.50 -6.10
C GLU A 163 19.18 -12.36 -7.37
N LYS A 164 19.56 -11.11 -7.74
CA LYS A 164 20.44 -10.86 -8.88
C LYS A 164 21.84 -11.41 -8.66
N ASP A 165 22.43 -11.19 -7.50
CA ASP A 165 23.78 -11.67 -7.19
C ASP A 165 23.84 -13.20 -7.25
N VAL A 166 22.82 -13.89 -6.72
CA VAL A 166 22.68 -15.35 -6.81
C VAL A 166 22.51 -15.79 -8.27
N GLN A 167 21.70 -15.07 -9.05
CA GLN A 167 21.50 -15.38 -10.46
C GLN A 167 22.79 -15.21 -11.28
N ASP A 168 23.56 -14.16 -11.01
CA ASP A 168 24.83 -13.88 -11.67
C ASP A 168 25.90 -14.91 -11.28
N ALA A 169 25.95 -15.34 -10.01
CA ALA A 169 26.82 -16.42 -9.56
C ALA A 169 26.49 -17.74 -10.27
N ASN A 170 25.21 -18.12 -10.33
CA ASN A 170 24.75 -19.30 -11.05
C ASN A 170 25.07 -19.21 -12.55
N ALA A 171 24.92 -18.03 -13.17
CA ALA A 171 25.26 -17.81 -14.56
C ALA A 171 26.76 -17.96 -14.83
N GLN A 172 27.61 -17.50 -13.90
CA GLN A 172 29.06 -17.68 -13.98
C GLN A 172 29.45 -19.16 -13.83
N GLU A 173 28.87 -19.89 -12.88
CA GLU A 173 29.09 -21.32 -12.74
C GLU A 173 28.70 -22.10 -14.00
N LEU A 174 27.52 -21.79 -14.57
CA LEU A 174 27.08 -22.37 -15.84
C LEU A 174 28.01 -22.02 -17.00
N ALA A 175 28.52 -20.79 -17.07
CA ALA A 175 29.46 -20.36 -18.11
C ALA A 175 30.80 -21.11 -18.00
N ILE A 176 31.30 -21.31 -16.78
CA ILE A 176 32.54 -22.07 -16.52
C ILE A 176 32.36 -23.55 -16.86
N ALA A 177 31.27 -24.16 -16.40
CA ALA A 177 30.93 -25.55 -16.72
C ALA A 177 30.80 -25.76 -18.23
N HIS A 178 30.11 -24.85 -18.92
CA HIS A 178 29.98 -24.89 -20.37
C HIS A 178 31.33 -24.73 -21.08
N ALA A 179 32.20 -23.81 -20.62
CA ALA A 179 33.54 -23.66 -21.17
C ALA A 179 34.40 -24.92 -20.99
N ALA A 180 34.30 -25.58 -19.84
CA ALA A 180 35.00 -26.85 -19.57
C ALA A 180 34.50 -27.99 -20.47
N ASP A 181 33.18 -28.09 -20.69
CA ASP A 181 32.59 -29.11 -21.58
C ASP A 181 32.97 -28.89 -23.06
N VAL A 182 33.06 -27.63 -23.49
CA VAL A 182 33.57 -27.26 -24.83
C VAL A 182 35.04 -27.64 -24.97
N ALA A 183 35.88 -27.36 -23.96
CA ALA A 183 37.29 -27.72 -23.96
C ALA A 183 37.52 -29.25 -23.93
N ALA A 184 36.65 -29.99 -23.23
CA ALA A 184 36.69 -31.45 -23.17
C ALA A 184 36.15 -32.15 -24.42
N GLY A 185 35.68 -31.41 -25.43
CA GLY A 185 35.18 -31.96 -26.70
C GLY A 185 33.88 -32.75 -26.57
N ARG A 186 33.17 -32.67 -25.43
CA ARG A 186 31.88 -33.36 -25.22
C ARG A 186 30.72 -32.67 -25.92
N VAL A 187 30.87 -31.38 -26.24
CA VAL A 187 29.90 -30.61 -27.03
C VAL A 187 30.47 -30.44 -28.44
N SER A 188 30.09 -31.33 -29.35
CA SER A 188 30.25 -31.09 -30.78
C SER A 188 29.47 -29.82 -31.13
N THR A 189 30.13 -28.82 -31.71
CA THR A 189 29.47 -27.72 -32.40
C THR A 189 28.69 -28.30 -33.56
N ILE A 190 27.47 -28.77 -33.29
CA ILE A 190 26.53 -29.17 -34.33
C ILE A 190 26.28 -27.91 -35.14
N ASN A 191 26.93 -27.86 -36.29
CA ASN A 191 26.81 -26.83 -37.30
C ASN A 191 25.40 -26.94 -37.88
N LYS A 192 24.39 -26.48 -37.13
CA LYS A 192 23.00 -26.46 -37.58
C LYS A 192 22.90 -25.38 -38.65
N HIS A 193 23.04 -25.80 -39.90
CA HIS A 193 22.53 -25.09 -41.07
C HIS A 193 21.10 -24.61 -40.75
N LYS A 194 20.97 -23.31 -40.43
CA LYS A 194 19.68 -22.63 -40.27
C LYS A 194 18.97 -22.64 -41.61
N LYS A 195 17.99 -23.52 -41.78
CA LYS A 195 16.90 -23.25 -42.73
C LYS A 195 15.97 -22.22 -42.10
N PRO A 196 15.64 -21.10 -42.78
CA PRO A 196 14.71 -20.12 -42.25
C PRO A 196 13.29 -20.66 -42.36
N HIS A 197 12.74 -21.20 -41.28
CA HIS A 197 11.31 -21.44 -41.21
C HIS A 197 10.62 -20.21 -40.63
N SER A 198 10.13 -19.37 -41.54
CA SER A 198 9.01 -18.49 -41.26
C SER A 198 7.83 -19.32 -40.75
N LYS A 199 7.21 -18.88 -39.66
CA LYS A 199 5.76 -18.92 -39.40
C LYS A 199 5.48 -18.26 -38.05
N LYS A 200 4.85 -17.08 -38.13
CA LYS A 200 4.05 -16.50 -37.05
C LYS A 200 3.03 -17.54 -36.58
N PRO A 201 2.59 -17.43 -35.32
CA PRO A 201 1.15 -17.36 -35.13
C PRO A 201 0.76 -16.18 -34.24
N ASP A 202 -0.13 -15.36 -34.80
CA ASP A 202 -1.10 -14.60 -34.02
C ASP A 202 -1.85 -15.55 -33.08
N SER A 203 -1.87 -15.23 -31.78
CA SER A 203 -2.81 -15.80 -30.84
C SER A 203 -3.31 -14.69 -29.92
N LYS A 204 -4.35 -14.01 -30.38
CA LYS A 204 -5.40 -13.49 -29.51
C LYS A 204 -5.87 -14.66 -28.62
N ASN A 205 -5.80 -14.54 -27.29
CA ASN A 205 -6.82 -15.21 -26.48
C ASN A 205 -7.08 -14.60 -25.09
N HIS A 206 -8.38 -14.36 -24.89
CA HIS A 206 -9.21 -14.26 -23.69
C HIS A 206 -8.60 -13.94 -22.32
N LYS A 207 -9.05 -12.87 -21.64
CA LYS A 207 -10.28 -12.85 -20.81
C LYS A 207 -10.44 -14.09 -19.91
N ASN A 208 -9.96 -14.01 -18.67
CA ASN A 208 -10.55 -14.60 -17.46
C ASN A 208 -9.68 -14.12 -16.27
N LYS A 209 -10.16 -13.79 -15.08
CA LYS A 209 -11.38 -14.21 -14.38
C LYS A 209 -11.59 -13.27 -13.19
N LYS A 210 -12.84 -12.83 -13.01
CA LYS A 210 -13.39 -12.31 -11.75
C LYS A 210 -13.22 -13.33 -10.61
N ASN A 211 -13.28 -12.81 -9.38
CA ASN A 211 -13.58 -13.49 -8.12
C ASN A 211 -12.44 -14.25 -7.43
N LYS A 212 -12.01 -13.70 -6.27
CA LYS A 212 -11.88 -14.43 -5.00
C LYS A 212 -11.77 -13.44 -3.83
N GLU A 213 -12.92 -12.88 -3.43
CA GLU A 213 -13.21 -12.63 -2.02
C GLU A 213 -13.98 -13.84 -1.51
N THR A 214 -13.41 -14.61 -0.58
CA THR A 214 -14.05 -15.18 0.63
C THR A 214 -13.15 -16.26 1.22
N THR A 215 -13.19 -16.33 2.56
CA THR A 215 -12.71 -17.42 3.43
C THR A 215 -11.29 -17.27 3.99
N ILE A 216 -11.13 -16.42 5.02
CA ILE A 216 -10.44 -16.81 6.27
C ILE A 216 -11.16 -16.12 7.44
N THR A 217 -12.28 -16.71 7.88
CA THR A 217 -12.83 -16.57 9.23
C THR A 217 -12.89 -17.99 9.79
N ALA A 218 -11.84 -18.40 10.50
CA ALA A 218 -11.87 -19.56 11.40
C ALA A 218 -10.53 -19.65 12.17
N HIS A 219 -10.35 -18.81 13.20
CA HIS A 219 -9.48 -19.14 14.34
C HIS A 219 -9.90 -18.28 15.54
N ALA A 220 -11.01 -18.66 16.16
CA ALA A 220 -11.30 -18.35 17.54
C ALA A 220 -12.08 -19.56 18.09
N ASN A 221 -11.49 -20.25 19.08
CA ASN A 221 -12.09 -21.11 20.12
C ASN A 221 -11.19 -22.31 20.43
N ALA A 222 -10.17 -22.09 21.27
CA ALA A 222 -9.57 -23.13 22.10
C ALA A 222 -8.64 -22.50 23.15
N THR A 223 -9.20 -21.89 24.21
CA THR A 223 -8.57 -21.78 25.55
C THR A 223 -9.50 -21.03 26.51
N THR A 224 -10.47 -21.72 27.06
CA THR A 224 -11.08 -21.43 28.38
C THR A 224 -11.78 -22.70 28.83
N ASP A 225 -11.04 -23.61 29.46
CA ASP A 225 -11.55 -24.69 30.31
C ASP A 225 -10.32 -25.34 30.99
N ALA A 226 -9.72 -24.66 31.97
CA ALA A 226 -8.76 -25.27 32.91
C ALA A 226 -8.38 -24.35 34.09
N ILE A 227 -9.28 -23.55 34.67
CA ILE A 227 -9.04 -22.97 36.00
C ILE A 227 -10.37 -22.84 36.75
N SER A 228 -10.88 -23.96 37.27
CA SER A 228 -11.69 -24.00 38.50
C SER A 228 -11.82 -25.45 38.95
N ALA A 229 -10.86 -25.90 39.74
CA ALA A 229 -10.95 -26.99 40.71
C ALA A 229 -9.89 -26.72 41.78
#